data_AF-A0A7X8L482-F1
#
_entry.id   AF-A0A7X8L482-F1
#
_cell.length_a   1.000
_cell.length_b   1.000
_cell.length_c   1.000
_cell.angle_alpha   90.00
_cell.angle_beta   90.00
_cell.angle_gamma   90.00
#
_symmetry.space_group_name_H-M   'P 1'
#
loop_
_entity.id
_entity.type
_entity.pdbx_description
1 polymer ?
#
loop_
_entity_poly.entity_id
_entity_poly.type
_entity_poly.pdbx_seq_one_letter_code
_entity_poly.pdbx_strand_id
1 'polypeptide(L)'
;EDISINGRKLLAFSDSRKEAAHFASYMDIRYNNYLWRKIILDALDSLGNTTDVTFSKLHTRIYKDIESQKDLLIDSGEDIDETISAYIMYELMSFERAVGLEGVGLISFEFPQPKWWPKGISICNLNSQEVWNIIEQFFNGFRIYRSINFPDNLRQEHTIFGQRTKPIYFRFADADTSKGIMSIKPKENYSNMRFDYLVKIFKKKGYDETTAKEYANEFLDKIFNDMNLIKLFKKDNTYISTFIKNEGDVYQLNYNKWLFKRDKKIFRCNKCGKKTTININGVCPSYRCNGTLEKFNKEVSRYTYYSDIYNNIKKIPMKIKEHTAQLSTQHASEVQSSFEKGEVNILSCSTTFEMGVDVGSLEAVFLRNIPPETANYIQRAGRAGRRTESTAYILTYAKRRSHDLYYFQRPERLIDGKIKAPYIERNNEKIAFRHMCSVVFSWLFRKDSKYFENVEMMFAFNKNFISIDKKLRQELSLRPAEILKSLKNILDVELQKLFDIDNWTWVESRLLN
;
A
#
# COMPACT_ATOMS: atom_id res chain seq x y z
N GLU A 1 -29.96 0.51 7.34
CA GLU A 1 -29.64 1.69 6.54
C GLU A 1 -29.20 1.21 5.18
N ASP A 2 -29.76 1.77 4.11
CA ASP A 2 -29.41 1.40 2.74
C ASP A 2 -27.91 1.73 2.50
N ILE A 3 -27.08 0.71 2.29
CA ILE A 3 -25.62 0.83 2.07
C ILE A 3 -25.34 1.07 0.58
N SER A 4 -26.28 1.71 -0.12
CA SER A 4 -26.09 2.06 -1.52
C SER A 4 -24.95 3.08 -1.64
N ILE A 5 -23.95 2.76 -2.48
CA ILE A 5 -22.86 3.68 -2.86
C ILE A 5 -23.41 4.79 -3.77
N ASN A 6 -24.60 4.59 -4.35
CA ASN A 6 -25.26 5.54 -5.24
C ASN A 6 -25.58 6.85 -4.52
N GLY A 7 -24.78 7.88 -4.81
CA GLY A 7 -24.88 9.23 -4.25
C GLY A 7 -23.62 9.71 -3.55
N ARG A 8 -22.81 8.79 -2.97
CA ARG A 8 -21.67 9.14 -2.11
C ARG A 8 -20.37 9.29 -2.90
N LYS A 9 -20.31 10.25 -3.80
CA LYS A 9 -19.14 10.50 -4.66
C LYS A 9 -18.28 11.66 -4.15
N LEU A 10 -16.97 11.46 -4.12
CA LEU A 10 -15.97 12.44 -3.69
C LEU A 10 -14.89 12.65 -4.76
N LEU A 11 -14.57 13.90 -5.07
CA LEU A 11 -13.33 14.24 -5.77
C LEU A 11 -12.29 14.74 -4.78
N ALA A 12 -11.11 14.13 -4.81
CA ALA A 12 -9.94 14.56 -4.05
C ALA A 12 -8.91 15.21 -4.98
N PHE A 13 -8.75 16.52 -4.93
CA PHE A 13 -7.79 17.26 -5.76
C PHE A 13 -6.43 17.42 -5.10
N SER A 14 -5.38 17.29 -5.90
CA SER A 14 -3.99 17.56 -5.52
C SER A 14 -3.26 18.23 -6.69
N ASP A 15 -2.50 19.29 -6.44
CA ASP A 15 -1.72 19.96 -7.48
C ASP A 15 -0.52 19.14 -7.98
N SER A 16 -0.17 18.06 -7.28
CA SER A 16 0.86 17.11 -7.70
C SER A 16 0.24 15.80 -8.18
N ARG A 17 0.56 15.40 -9.42
CA ARG A 17 0.17 14.10 -10.00
C ARG A 17 0.66 12.93 -9.13
N LYS A 18 1.90 13.01 -8.66
CA LYS A 18 2.51 11.99 -7.79
C LYS A 18 1.81 11.88 -6.44
N GLU A 19 1.39 13.01 -5.87
CA GLU A 19 0.63 13.00 -4.61
C GLU A 19 -0.79 12.48 -4.81
N ALA A 20 -1.43 12.77 -5.96
CA ALA A 20 -2.74 12.23 -6.32
C ALA A 20 -2.70 10.70 -6.45
N ALA A 21 -1.74 10.17 -7.22
CA ALA A 21 -1.50 8.75 -7.38
C ALA A 21 -1.28 8.04 -6.03
N HIS A 22 -0.33 8.57 -5.23
CA HIS A 22 0.00 8.02 -3.92
C HIS A 22 -1.22 7.96 -2.99
N PHE A 23 -2.08 8.98 -3.00
CA PHE A 23 -3.25 9.00 -2.14
C PHE A 23 -4.33 8.02 -2.55
N ALA A 24 -4.55 7.82 -3.85
CA ALA A 24 -5.48 6.80 -4.29
C ALA A 24 -5.06 5.43 -3.73
N SER A 25 -3.83 5.01 -4.03
CA SER A 25 -3.32 3.71 -3.56
C SER A 25 -3.26 3.62 -2.04
N TYR A 26 -2.77 4.67 -1.36
CA TYR A 26 -2.66 4.66 0.10
C TYR A 26 -4.02 4.59 0.78
N MET A 27 -4.96 5.45 0.41
CA MET A 27 -6.27 5.49 1.05
C MET A 27 -7.05 4.21 0.79
N ASP A 28 -6.99 3.68 -0.43
CA ASP A 28 -7.68 2.45 -0.80
C ASP A 28 -7.21 1.28 0.07
N ILE A 29 -5.89 1.05 0.11
CA ILE A 29 -5.31 -0.02 0.94
C ILE A 29 -5.61 0.20 2.43
N ARG A 30 -5.43 1.42 2.95
CA ARG A 30 -5.59 1.69 4.38
C ARG A 30 -7.05 1.59 4.82
N TYR A 31 -7.97 2.12 4.04
CA TYR A 31 -9.38 2.08 4.36
C TYR A 31 -9.91 0.64 4.32
N ASN A 32 -9.56 -0.12 3.28
CA ASN A 32 -9.95 -1.52 3.19
C ASN A 32 -9.41 -2.33 4.37
N ASN A 33 -8.16 -2.12 4.80
CA ASN A 33 -7.66 -2.74 6.02
C ASN A 33 -8.48 -2.41 7.27
N TYR A 34 -8.95 -1.16 7.42
CA TYR A 34 -9.78 -0.77 8.58
C TYR A 34 -11.16 -1.43 8.52
N LEU A 35 -11.75 -1.48 7.33
CA LEU A 35 -13.03 -2.11 7.08
C LEU A 35 -13.00 -3.61 7.37
N TRP A 36 -11.98 -4.31 6.85
CA TRP A 36 -11.81 -5.76 7.08
C TRP A 36 -11.50 -6.08 8.54
N ARG A 37 -10.75 -5.23 9.24
CA ARG A 37 -10.57 -5.34 10.69
C ARG A 37 -11.89 -5.25 11.45
N LYS A 38 -12.76 -4.31 11.09
CA LYS A 38 -14.10 -4.19 11.67
C LYS A 38 -14.95 -5.43 11.37
N ILE A 39 -14.93 -5.94 10.15
CA ILE A 39 -15.62 -7.18 9.75
C ILE A 39 -15.16 -8.37 10.61
N ILE A 40 -13.84 -8.53 10.78
CA ILE A 40 -13.25 -9.58 11.63
C ILE A 40 -13.73 -9.43 13.09
N LEU A 41 -13.73 -8.22 13.63
CA LEU A 41 -14.16 -7.97 15.01
C LEU A 41 -15.66 -8.26 15.21
N ASP A 42 -16.51 -7.80 14.30
CA ASP A 42 -17.95 -8.07 14.37
C ASP A 42 -18.24 -9.58 14.28
N ALA A 43 -17.53 -10.29 13.39
CA ALA A 43 -17.65 -11.74 13.27
C ALA A 43 -17.21 -12.45 14.57
N LEU A 44 -16.10 -12.02 15.19
CA LEU A 44 -15.66 -12.55 16.49
C LEU A 44 -16.67 -12.27 17.60
N ASP A 45 -17.21 -11.05 17.68
CA ASP A 45 -18.20 -10.66 18.68
C ASP A 45 -19.49 -11.50 18.51
N SER A 46 -19.89 -11.80 17.27
CA SER A 46 -21.05 -12.65 16.97
C SER A 46 -20.88 -14.13 17.34
N LEU A 47 -19.65 -14.63 17.32
CA LEU A 47 -19.32 -16.01 17.70
C LEU A 47 -19.22 -16.19 19.22
N GLY A 48 -19.20 -15.09 19.98
CA GLY A 48 -19.18 -15.06 21.43
C GLY A 48 -17.82 -15.42 22.04
N ASN A 49 -17.50 -14.79 23.17
CA ASN A 49 -16.22 -14.92 23.88
C ASN A 49 -15.93 -16.31 24.46
N THR A 50 -16.92 -17.19 24.56
CA THR A 50 -16.78 -18.52 25.16
C THR A 50 -16.36 -19.60 24.15
N THR A 51 -16.38 -19.30 22.84
CA THR A 51 -16.02 -20.29 21.82
C THR A 51 -14.55 -20.22 21.43
N ASP A 52 -13.94 -21.39 21.22
CA ASP A 52 -12.66 -21.51 20.54
C ASP A 52 -12.88 -21.24 19.05
N VAL A 53 -12.63 -19.99 18.65
CA VAL A 53 -12.74 -19.52 17.27
C VAL A 53 -11.45 -19.82 16.52
N THR A 54 -11.49 -20.81 15.63
CA THR A 54 -10.40 -21.12 14.70
C THR A 54 -10.50 -20.28 13.43
N PHE A 55 -9.48 -20.34 12.57
CA PHE A 55 -9.52 -19.72 11.25
C PHE A 55 -10.77 -20.12 10.46
N SER A 56 -11.06 -21.43 10.31
CA SER A 56 -12.18 -21.90 9.51
C SER A 56 -13.52 -21.41 10.05
N LYS A 57 -13.70 -21.38 11.38
CA LYS A 57 -14.94 -20.86 11.98
C LYS A 57 -15.12 -19.38 11.71
N LEU A 58 -14.04 -18.59 11.84
CA LEU A 58 -14.06 -17.16 11.57
C LEU A 58 -14.35 -16.89 10.09
N HIS A 59 -13.68 -17.61 9.19
CA HIS A 59 -13.89 -17.53 7.75
C HIS A 59 -15.35 -17.81 7.38
N THR A 60 -15.92 -18.94 7.81
CA THR A 60 -17.32 -19.29 7.54
C THR A 60 -18.29 -18.23 8.08
N ARG A 61 -18.00 -17.64 9.24
CA ARG A 61 -18.83 -16.56 9.79
C ARG A 61 -18.77 -15.31 8.93
N ILE A 62 -17.57 -14.86 8.58
CA ILE A 62 -17.37 -13.66 7.75
C ILE A 62 -18.02 -13.84 6.39
N TYR A 63 -17.86 -15.01 5.77
CA TYR A 63 -18.48 -15.32 4.48
C TYR A 63 -19.99 -15.07 4.52
N LYS A 64 -20.68 -15.64 5.52
CA LYS A 64 -22.12 -15.46 5.71
C LYS A 64 -22.51 -14.00 5.95
N ASP A 65 -21.67 -13.24 6.63
CA ASP A 65 -21.95 -11.83 6.95
C ASP A 65 -21.84 -10.90 5.73
N ILE A 66 -20.99 -11.24 4.76
CA ILE A 66 -20.65 -10.33 3.64
C ILE A 66 -21.10 -10.82 2.27
N GLU A 67 -21.55 -12.07 2.11
CA GLU A 67 -21.96 -12.64 0.82
C GLU A 67 -22.96 -11.74 0.07
N SER A 68 -23.95 -11.21 0.79
CA SER A 68 -24.97 -10.29 0.23
C SER A 68 -24.41 -8.92 -0.19
N GLN A 69 -23.20 -8.55 0.24
CA GLN A 69 -22.54 -7.27 -0.02
C GLN A 69 -21.22 -7.45 -0.79
N LYS A 70 -20.98 -8.64 -1.37
CA LYS A 70 -19.71 -8.99 -2.01
C LYS A 70 -19.29 -7.99 -3.10
N ASP A 71 -20.24 -7.56 -3.93
CA ASP A 71 -19.97 -6.67 -5.07
C ASP A 71 -19.51 -5.27 -4.62
N LEU A 72 -19.81 -4.91 -3.37
CA LEU A 72 -19.41 -3.65 -2.76
C LEU A 72 -18.04 -3.73 -2.10
N LEU A 73 -17.73 -4.85 -1.43
CA LEU A 73 -16.54 -5.01 -0.58
C LEU A 73 -15.35 -5.63 -1.32
N ILE A 74 -15.59 -6.29 -2.44
CA ILE A 74 -14.62 -7.07 -3.18
C ILE A 74 -14.52 -6.52 -4.60
N ASP A 75 -13.32 -6.55 -5.18
CA ASP A 75 -13.08 -6.05 -6.54
C ASP A 75 -13.60 -7.05 -7.58
N SER A 76 -14.07 -6.51 -8.71
CA SER A 76 -14.63 -7.32 -9.80
C SER A 76 -13.57 -8.27 -10.35
N GLY A 77 -13.76 -9.57 -10.13
CA GLY A 77 -12.83 -10.63 -10.54
C GLY A 77 -11.99 -11.23 -9.42
N GLU A 78 -12.06 -10.69 -8.20
CA GLU A 78 -11.51 -11.35 -7.01
C GLU A 78 -12.48 -12.40 -6.47
N ASP A 79 -11.92 -13.50 -5.97
CA ASP A 79 -12.68 -14.58 -5.35
C ASP A 79 -12.96 -14.27 -3.87
N ILE A 80 -14.22 -14.36 -3.44
CA ILE A 80 -14.64 -14.01 -2.09
C ILE A 80 -13.96 -14.87 -1.02
N ASP A 81 -13.83 -16.17 -1.29
CA ASP A 81 -13.22 -17.11 -0.35
C ASP A 81 -11.74 -16.80 -0.18
N GLU A 82 -11.02 -16.58 -1.29
CA GLU A 82 -9.61 -16.17 -1.30
C GLU A 82 -9.41 -14.85 -0.56
N THR A 83 -10.22 -13.83 -0.85
CA THR A 83 -10.11 -12.49 -0.22
C THR A 83 -10.33 -12.55 1.29
N ILE A 84 -11.37 -13.25 1.77
CA ILE A 84 -11.60 -13.44 3.21
C ILE A 84 -10.40 -14.14 3.85
N SER A 85 -9.93 -15.24 3.24
CA SER A 85 -8.77 -15.98 3.72
C SER A 85 -7.53 -15.09 3.81
N ALA A 86 -7.31 -14.23 2.81
CA ALA A 86 -6.20 -13.29 2.74
C ALA A 86 -6.20 -12.32 3.94
N TYR A 87 -7.32 -11.67 4.24
CA TYR A 87 -7.42 -10.72 5.35
C TYR A 87 -7.30 -11.39 6.73
N ILE A 88 -7.89 -12.58 6.92
CA ILE A 88 -7.72 -13.34 8.16
C ILE A 88 -6.25 -13.74 8.34
N MET A 89 -5.60 -14.26 7.30
CA MET A 89 -4.17 -14.61 7.34
C MET A 89 -3.28 -13.38 7.58
N TYR A 90 -3.63 -12.23 7.00
CA TYR A 90 -2.91 -10.98 7.19
C TYR A 90 -2.88 -10.55 8.67
N GLU A 91 -4.02 -10.63 9.35
CA GLU A 91 -4.11 -10.39 10.80
C GLU A 91 -3.46 -11.51 11.61
N LEU A 92 -3.65 -12.79 11.24
CA LEU A 92 -3.04 -13.93 11.92
C LEU A 92 -1.51 -13.86 11.91
N MET A 93 -0.89 -13.41 10.82
CA MET A 93 0.58 -13.24 10.75
C MET A 93 1.07 -11.94 11.40
N SER A 94 0.17 -11.10 11.94
CA SER A 94 0.46 -9.78 12.51
C SER A 94 1.32 -8.92 11.58
N PHE A 95 0.91 -8.81 10.31
CA PHE A 95 1.64 -8.10 9.27
C PHE A 95 1.94 -6.64 9.66
N GLU A 96 0.97 -5.99 10.30
CA GLU A 96 1.08 -4.67 10.93
C GLU A 96 1.19 -4.79 12.46
N ARG A 97 2.40 -5.11 12.97
CA ARG A 97 2.64 -5.42 14.39
C ARG A 97 2.12 -4.41 15.43
N ALA A 98 2.11 -3.12 15.10
CA ALA A 98 1.73 -2.06 16.03
C ALA A 98 0.26 -1.62 15.89
N VAL A 99 -0.26 -1.62 14.65
CA VAL A 99 -1.57 -1.04 14.31
C VAL A 99 -2.60 -2.08 13.84
N GLY A 100 -2.21 -3.35 13.68
CA GLY A 100 -3.14 -4.48 13.49
C GLY A 100 -3.91 -4.81 14.76
N LEU A 101 -4.88 -5.72 14.68
CA LEU A 101 -5.83 -6.00 15.77
C LEU A 101 -5.13 -6.47 17.06
N GLU A 102 -4.13 -7.37 16.93
CA GLU A 102 -3.30 -7.79 18.07
C GLU A 102 -2.42 -6.64 18.58
N GLY A 103 -1.87 -5.83 17.67
CA GLY A 103 -0.99 -4.71 17.98
C GLY A 103 -1.68 -3.63 18.81
N VAL A 104 -2.94 -3.31 18.51
CA VAL A 104 -3.75 -2.37 19.30
C VAL A 104 -4.38 -3.01 20.53
N GLY A 105 -4.37 -4.35 20.60
CA GLY A 105 -4.86 -5.12 21.75
C GLY A 105 -6.37 -5.40 21.71
N LEU A 106 -6.98 -5.42 20.53
CA LEU A 106 -8.39 -5.79 20.36
C LEU A 106 -8.62 -7.29 20.24
N ILE A 107 -7.61 -8.01 19.77
CA ILE A 107 -7.59 -9.48 19.77
C ILE A 107 -6.25 -9.98 20.29
N SER A 108 -6.17 -11.28 20.48
CA SER A 108 -4.94 -12.02 20.68
C SER A 108 -5.04 -13.38 20.02
N PHE A 109 -3.87 -13.97 19.77
CA PHE A 109 -3.76 -15.31 19.22
C PHE A 109 -3.27 -16.27 20.28
N GLU A 110 -3.90 -17.43 20.35
CA GLU A 110 -3.53 -18.51 21.24
C GLU A 110 -3.31 -19.78 20.43
N PHE A 111 -2.28 -20.54 20.80
CA PHE A 111 -2.11 -21.89 20.28
C PHE A 111 -2.49 -22.86 21.40
N PRO A 112 -3.59 -23.63 21.26
CA PRO A 112 -4.08 -24.47 22.34
C PRO A 112 -3.14 -25.64 22.59
N GLN A 113 -2.99 -26.00 23.87
CA GLN A 113 -2.22 -27.19 24.25
C GLN A 113 -2.89 -28.45 23.69
N PRO A 114 -2.16 -29.33 22.97
CA PRO A 114 -2.72 -30.57 22.46
C PRO A 114 -3.20 -31.47 23.59
N LYS A 115 -4.31 -32.19 23.38
CA LYS A 115 -4.87 -33.11 24.40
C LYS A 115 -3.91 -34.23 24.81
N TRP A 116 -3.02 -34.62 23.91
CA TRP A 116 -2.00 -35.65 24.15
C TRP A 116 -0.77 -35.12 24.91
N TRP A 117 -0.70 -33.81 25.17
CA TRP A 117 0.46 -33.20 25.82
C TRP A 117 0.77 -33.89 27.16
N PRO A 118 2.02 -34.30 27.42
CA PRO A 118 2.30 -35.10 28.61
C PRO A 118 2.11 -34.28 29.89
N LYS A 119 1.15 -34.69 30.74
CA LYS A 119 0.79 -33.96 31.97
C LYS A 119 1.94 -33.88 32.99
N GLY A 120 2.79 -34.91 33.06
CA GLY A 120 3.91 -35.01 33.99
C GLY A 120 5.26 -34.53 33.43
N ILE A 121 5.32 -33.93 32.24
CA ILE A 121 6.60 -33.48 31.68
C ILE A 121 7.23 -32.41 32.57
N SER A 122 8.50 -32.64 32.93
CA SER A 122 9.34 -31.70 33.65
C SER A 122 10.69 -31.66 32.96
N ILE A 123 11.11 -30.47 32.54
CA ILE A 123 12.37 -30.27 31.81
C ILE A 123 13.11 -29.10 32.44
N CYS A 124 14.36 -29.31 32.85
CA CYS A 124 15.22 -28.26 33.41
C CYS A 124 14.52 -27.44 34.51
N ASN A 125 13.81 -28.09 35.43
CA ASN A 125 13.05 -27.47 36.52
C ASN A 125 11.91 -26.54 36.04
N LEU A 126 11.35 -26.82 34.86
CA LEU A 126 10.10 -26.23 34.36
C LEU A 126 8.99 -27.26 34.46
N ASN A 127 7.85 -26.87 35.02
CA ASN A 127 6.67 -27.74 35.05
C ASN A 127 5.98 -27.81 33.67
N SER A 128 5.05 -28.75 33.49
CA SER A 128 4.37 -28.98 32.19
C SER A 128 3.73 -27.71 31.60
N GLN A 129 3.14 -26.85 32.44
CA GLN A 129 2.53 -25.60 31.99
C GLN A 129 3.59 -24.57 31.56
N GLU A 130 4.68 -24.43 32.30
CA GLU A 130 5.79 -23.55 31.92
C GLU A 130 6.41 -23.99 30.60
N VAL A 131 6.64 -25.30 30.43
CA VAL A 131 7.16 -25.88 29.18
C VAL A 131 6.23 -25.53 28.01
N TRP A 132 4.92 -25.72 28.16
CA TRP A 132 3.96 -25.39 27.11
C TRP A 132 3.92 -23.89 26.80
N ASN A 133 3.91 -23.02 27.81
CA ASN A 133 3.92 -21.57 27.62
C ASN A 133 5.16 -21.12 26.81
N ILE A 134 6.31 -21.75 27.00
CA ILE A 134 7.52 -21.48 26.20
C ILE A 134 7.32 -21.91 24.75
N ILE A 135 6.76 -23.10 24.52
CA ILE A 135 6.48 -23.62 23.18
C ILE A 135 5.47 -22.72 22.45
N GLU A 136 4.37 -22.35 23.11
CA GLU A 136 3.38 -21.41 22.57
C GLU A 136 4.03 -20.05 22.24
N GLN A 137 4.97 -19.58 23.07
CA GLN A 137 5.71 -18.34 22.80
C GLN A 137 6.65 -18.48 21.58
N PHE A 138 7.25 -19.66 21.36
CA PHE A 138 8.01 -19.94 20.14
C PHE A 138 7.11 -20.02 18.92
N PHE A 139 5.94 -20.64 19.03
CA PHE A 139 4.93 -20.68 17.97
C PHE A 139 4.45 -19.29 17.58
N ASN A 140 4.23 -18.40 18.56
CA ASN A 140 3.94 -16.99 18.29
C ASN A 140 5.08 -16.30 17.55
N GLY A 141 6.34 -16.65 17.86
CA GLY A 141 7.49 -16.23 17.06
C GLY A 141 7.37 -16.67 15.61
N PHE A 142 7.17 -17.97 15.37
CA PHE A 142 7.01 -18.54 14.02
C PHE A 142 5.86 -17.89 13.24
N ARG A 143 4.70 -17.67 13.88
CA ARG A 143 3.56 -16.94 13.32
C ARG A 143 3.93 -15.55 12.82
N ILE A 144 4.56 -14.75 13.67
CA ILE A 144 4.98 -13.37 13.35
C ILE A 144 6.08 -13.35 12.27
N TYR A 145 6.88 -14.41 12.17
CA TYR A 145 7.87 -14.61 11.11
C TYR A 145 7.29 -15.32 9.87
N ARG A 146 5.98 -15.55 9.82
CA ARG A 146 5.23 -16.14 8.69
C ARG A 146 5.57 -17.60 8.39
N SER A 147 5.99 -18.36 9.41
CA SER A 147 6.18 -19.79 9.30
C SER A 147 4.91 -20.56 9.65
N ILE A 148 3.89 -20.30 8.85
CA ILE A 148 2.56 -20.91 8.91
C ILE A 148 2.22 -21.35 7.48
N ASN A 149 1.58 -22.51 7.32
CA ASN A 149 1.03 -22.91 6.03
C ASN A 149 -0.19 -22.04 5.66
N PHE A 150 -0.63 -22.12 4.42
CA PHE A 150 -1.77 -21.35 3.92
C PHE A 150 -2.98 -22.26 3.72
N PRO A 151 -4.22 -21.73 3.81
CA PRO A 151 -5.42 -22.40 3.32
C PRO A 151 -5.31 -22.76 1.84
N ASP A 152 -5.94 -23.87 1.42
CA ASP A 152 -5.88 -24.34 0.03
C ASP A 152 -6.48 -23.34 -0.97
N ASN A 153 -7.43 -22.52 -0.52
CA ASN A 153 -8.10 -21.50 -1.33
C ASN A 153 -7.34 -20.18 -1.41
N LEU A 154 -6.15 -20.06 -0.81
CA LEU A 154 -5.38 -18.82 -0.75
C LEU A 154 -3.99 -18.99 -1.32
N ARG A 155 -3.71 -18.24 -2.40
CA ARG A 155 -2.37 -18.19 -2.99
C ARG A 155 -1.42 -17.36 -2.13
N GLN A 156 -0.16 -17.79 -2.05
CA GLN A 156 0.87 -17.09 -1.26
C GLN A 156 1.26 -15.75 -1.91
N GLU A 157 1.04 -15.62 -3.20
CA GLU A 157 1.32 -14.43 -4.01
C GLU A 157 0.17 -13.41 -4.00
N HIS A 158 -0.86 -13.63 -3.18
CA HIS A 158 -1.99 -12.70 -3.07
C HIS A 158 -1.50 -11.27 -2.79
N THR A 159 -2.09 -10.30 -3.51
CA THR A 159 -1.64 -8.90 -3.57
C THR A 159 -1.52 -8.25 -2.20
N ILE A 160 -2.39 -8.61 -1.26
CA ILE A 160 -2.38 -8.13 0.14
C ILE A 160 -1.04 -8.37 0.87
N PHE A 161 -0.30 -9.42 0.50
CA PHE A 161 0.99 -9.76 1.11
C PHE A 161 2.15 -8.96 0.51
N GLY A 162 1.92 -8.20 -0.57
CA GLY A 162 2.91 -7.38 -1.25
C GLY A 162 4.13 -8.21 -1.68
N GLN A 163 5.34 -7.72 -1.40
CA GLN A 163 6.58 -8.40 -1.79
C GLN A 163 6.98 -9.57 -0.86
N ARG A 164 6.15 -9.93 0.13
CA ARG A 164 6.48 -10.91 1.17
C ARG A 164 5.85 -12.27 0.89
N THR A 165 6.00 -12.74 -0.34
CA THR A 165 5.35 -13.96 -0.86
C THR A 165 6.16 -15.23 -0.62
N LYS A 166 7.46 -15.11 -0.30
CA LYS A 166 8.32 -16.26 -0.09
C LYS A 166 7.90 -17.06 1.16
N PRO A 167 7.69 -18.39 1.05
CA PRO A 167 7.37 -19.22 2.20
C PRO A 167 8.52 -19.25 3.20
N ILE A 168 8.17 -19.21 4.48
CA ILE A 168 9.11 -19.31 5.59
C ILE A 168 8.87 -20.62 6.32
N TYR A 169 9.94 -21.34 6.59
CA TYR A 169 9.92 -22.63 7.26
C TYR A 169 10.74 -22.58 8.55
N PHE A 170 10.56 -23.59 9.38
CA PHE A 170 11.47 -23.86 10.49
C PHE A 170 11.89 -25.33 10.53
N ARG A 171 13.04 -25.59 11.13
CA ARG A 171 13.51 -26.93 11.49
C ARG A 171 14.27 -26.88 12.82
N PHE A 172 14.69 -28.04 13.32
CA PHE A 172 15.37 -28.14 14.60
C PHE A 172 16.68 -27.32 14.64
N ALA A 173 17.65 -27.67 13.80
CA ALA A 173 18.96 -27.03 13.72
C ALA A 173 19.28 -26.53 12.30
N ASP A 174 20.42 -25.87 12.12
CA ASP A 174 20.95 -25.43 10.82
C ASP A 174 20.03 -24.48 10.06
N ALA A 175 20.03 -23.18 10.31
CA ALA A 175 19.21 -22.27 9.49
C ALA A 175 19.74 -22.16 8.05
N ASP A 176 18.84 -21.98 7.07
CA ASP A 176 19.18 -21.54 5.71
C ASP A 176 18.30 -20.34 5.32
N THR A 177 18.84 -19.14 5.55
CA THR A 177 18.14 -17.88 5.25
C THR A 177 17.89 -17.67 3.75
N SER A 178 18.76 -18.22 2.89
CA SER A 178 18.64 -18.12 1.43
C SER A 178 17.41 -18.87 0.91
N LYS A 179 16.93 -19.88 1.65
CA LYS A 179 15.70 -20.64 1.38
C LYS A 179 14.54 -20.30 2.31
N GLY A 180 14.72 -19.34 3.24
CA GLY A 180 13.67 -18.95 4.19
C GLY A 180 13.47 -19.96 5.32
N ILE A 181 14.50 -20.75 5.65
CA ILE A 181 14.45 -21.77 6.70
C ILE A 181 15.09 -21.23 7.98
N MET A 182 14.31 -21.14 9.04
CA MET A 182 14.76 -20.77 10.38
C MET A 182 15.15 -22.01 11.19
N SER A 183 16.12 -21.91 12.09
CA SER A 183 16.40 -22.98 13.06
C SER A 183 15.83 -22.66 14.44
N ILE A 184 15.31 -23.68 15.12
CA ILE A 184 14.88 -23.60 16.52
C ILE A 184 16.12 -23.45 17.41
N LYS A 185 17.09 -24.36 17.27
CA LYS A 185 18.40 -24.33 17.93
C LYS A 185 19.39 -23.50 17.10
N PRO A 186 20.12 -22.56 17.70
CA PRO A 186 21.19 -21.84 17.00
C PRO A 186 22.38 -22.76 16.72
N LYS A 187 23.25 -22.35 15.80
CA LYS A 187 24.56 -23.00 15.62
C LYS A 187 25.39 -22.86 16.90
N GLU A 188 26.32 -23.78 17.11
CA GLU A 188 27.25 -23.75 18.24
C GLU A 188 27.95 -22.39 18.34
N ASN A 189 28.08 -21.83 19.54
CA ASN A 189 28.59 -20.49 19.83
C ASN A 189 27.76 -19.30 19.30
N TYR A 190 26.63 -19.55 18.61
CA TYR A 190 25.69 -18.51 18.21
C TYR A 190 24.45 -18.49 19.10
N SER A 191 23.70 -17.39 19.03
CA SER A 191 22.42 -17.23 19.72
C SER A 191 21.34 -16.81 18.74
N ASN A 192 20.10 -17.23 19.03
CA ASN A 192 18.90 -16.77 18.34
C ASN A 192 17.85 -16.33 19.36
N MET A 193 16.72 -15.79 18.89
CA MET A 193 15.65 -15.28 19.77
C MET A 193 15.12 -16.34 20.74
N ARG A 194 15.05 -17.62 20.34
CA ARG A 194 14.47 -18.72 21.12
C ARG A 194 15.42 -19.14 22.25
N PHE A 195 16.69 -19.33 21.91
CA PHE A 195 17.75 -19.64 22.87
C PHE A 195 17.96 -18.48 23.87
N ASP A 196 18.05 -17.24 23.39
CA ASP A 196 18.12 -16.04 24.25
C ASP A 196 16.94 -15.96 25.23
N TYR A 197 15.73 -16.28 24.77
CA TYR A 197 14.56 -16.26 25.64
C TYR A 197 14.66 -17.30 26.77
N LEU A 198 15.06 -18.54 26.44
CA LEU A 198 15.29 -19.59 27.44
C LEU A 198 16.36 -19.20 28.46
N VAL A 199 17.51 -18.71 28.00
CA VAL A 199 18.59 -18.25 28.89
C VAL A 199 18.07 -17.19 29.85
N LYS A 200 17.29 -16.21 29.36
CA LYS A 200 16.69 -15.18 30.23
C LYS A 200 15.68 -15.76 31.23
N ILE A 201 14.89 -16.77 30.85
CA ILE A 201 13.97 -17.46 31.76
C ILE A 201 14.75 -18.15 32.89
N PHE A 202 15.79 -18.92 32.56
CA PHE A 202 16.59 -19.61 33.56
C PHE A 202 17.37 -18.65 34.46
N LYS A 203 17.96 -17.58 33.91
CA LYS A 203 18.57 -16.51 34.74
C LYS A 203 17.58 -15.87 35.69
N LYS A 204 16.33 -15.64 35.25
CA LYS A 204 15.27 -15.09 36.12
C LYS A 204 14.85 -16.06 37.22
N LYS A 205 14.99 -17.38 37.00
CA LYS A 205 14.81 -18.42 38.02
C LYS A 205 15.99 -18.55 39.00
N GLY A 206 17.09 -17.82 38.81
CA GLY A 206 18.22 -17.78 39.73
C GLY A 206 19.45 -18.60 39.31
N TYR A 207 19.44 -19.20 38.11
CA TYR A 207 20.61 -19.90 37.58
C TYR A 207 21.63 -18.90 37.02
N ASP A 208 22.93 -19.20 37.16
CA ASP A 208 24.00 -18.43 36.54
C ASP A 208 24.00 -18.58 35.01
N GLU A 209 24.83 -17.79 34.32
CA GLU A 209 24.89 -17.75 32.85
C GLU A 209 25.24 -19.11 32.22
N THR A 210 26.11 -19.89 32.86
CA THR A 210 26.57 -21.17 32.32
C THR A 210 25.46 -22.22 32.42
N THR A 211 24.92 -22.42 33.63
CA THR A 211 23.80 -23.36 33.83
C THR A 211 22.55 -22.96 33.04
N ALA A 212 22.27 -21.66 32.90
CA ALA A 212 21.15 -21.19 32.08
C ALA A 212 21.30 -21.55 30.59
N LYS A 213 22.52 -21.52 30.05
CA LYS A 213 22.80 -21.94 28.66
C LYS A 213 22.72 -23.45 28.50
N GLU A 214 23.19 -24.21 29.48
CA GLU A 214 23.10 -25.67 29.49
C GLU A 214 21.62 -26.11 29.48
N TYR A 215 20.80 -25.58 30.38
CA TYR A 215 19.37 -25.84 30.41
C TYR A 215 18.63 -25.36 29.17
N ALA A 216 19.03 -24.24 28.58
CA ALA A 216 18.46 -23.79 27.31
C ALA A 216 18.74 -24.79 26.17
N ASN A 217 19.95 -25.34 26.09
CA ASN A 217 20.27 -26.37 25.10
C ASN A 217 19.52 -27.68 25.37
N GLU A 218 19.55 -28.16 26.61
CA GLU A 218 18.84 -29.39 27.02
C GLU A 218 17.34 -29.29 26.75
N PHE A 219 16.72 -28.15 27.04
CA PHE A 219 15.31 -27.90 26.73
C PHE A 219 15.02 -28.03 25.23
N LEU A 220 15.84 -27.40 24.39
CA LEU A 220 15.65 -27.45 22.93
C LEU A 220 15.85 -28.86 22.39
N ASP A 221 16.88 -29.58 22.86
CA ASP A 221 17.15 -30.96 22.47
C ASP A 221 15.97 -31.88 22.84
N LYS A 222 15.44 -31.75 24.06
CA LYS A 222 14.30 -32.57 24.53
C LYS A 222 12.99 -32.26 23.80
N ILE A 223 12.66 -30.99 23.55
CA ILE A 223 11.36 -30.64 22.97
C ILE A 223 11.34 -30.69 21.44
N PHE A 224 12.45 -30.30 20.80
CA PHE A 224 12.46 -30.02 19.36
C PHE A 224 13.41 -30.93 18.56
N ASN A 225 14.26 -31.73 19.21
CA ASN A 225 15.03 -32.80 18.55
C ASN A 225 14.46 -34.20 18.81
N ASP A 226 13.52 -34.32 19.77
CA ASP A 226 12.89 -35.61 20.07
C ASP A 226 11.97 -36.03 18.91
N MET A 227 12.40 -37.07 18.20
CA MET A 227 11.67 -37.64 17.07
C MET A 227 10.25 -38.10 17.45
N ASN A 228 10.00 -38.50 18.69
CA ASN A 228 8.66 -38.85 19.14
C ASN A 228 7.76 -37.62 19.26
N LEU A 229 8.25 -36.53 19.85
CA LEU A 229 7.48 -35.28 19.93
C LEU A 229 7.21 -34.68 18.54
N ILE A 230 8.21 -34.67 17.66
CA ILE A 230 8.03 -34.22 16.26
C ILE A 230 6.97 -35.08 15.57
N LYS A 231 7.03 -36.42 15.70
CA LYS A 231 6.02 -37.33 15.15
C LYS A 231 4.63 -37.05 15.73
N LEU A 232 4.50 -36.77 17.02
CA LEU A 232 3.23 -36.43 17.66
C LEU A 232 2.67 -35.09 17.15
N PHE A 233 3.50 -34.06 17.01
CA PHE A 233 3.09 -32.79 16.42
C PHE A 233 2.68 -32.92 14.95
N LYS A 234 3.35 -33.78 14.17
CA LYS A 234 2.94 -34.12 12.81
C LYS A 234 1.61 -34.87 12.80
N LYS A 235 1.43 -35.88 13.66
CA LYS A 235 0.20 -36.68 13.77
C LYS A 235 -1.03 -35.84 14.16
N ASP A 236 -0.84 -34.83 15.02
CA ASP A 236 -1.91 -33.89 15.40
C ASP A 236 -2.12 -32.76 14.38
N ASN A 237 -1.40 -32.74 13.25
CA ASN A 237 -1.41 -31.67 12.26
C ASN A 237 -1.02 -30.29 12.86
N THR A 238 -0.21 -30.26 13.91
CA THR A 238 0.41 -29.02 14.41
C THR A 238 1.56 -28.60 13.51
N TYR A 239 2.40 -29.55 13.10
CA TYR A 239 3.47 -29.33 12.13
C TYR A 239 3.08 -29.84 10.76
N ILE A 240 3.06 -28.95 9.79
CA ILE A 240 2.92 -29.28 8.37
C ILE A 240 4.32 -29.47 7.81
N SER A 241 4.62 -30.69 7.35
CA SER A 241 5.95 -31.11 6.89
C SER A 241 6.06 -30.91 5.39
N THR A 242 7.13 -30.26 4.95
CA THR A 242 7.49 -30.10 3.54
C THR A 242 8.91 -30.59 3.34
N PHE A 243 9.12 -31.48 2.37
CA PHE A 243 10.47 -31.93 2.01
C PHE A 243 11.08 -30.96 0.99
N ILE A 244 12.24 -30.40 1.29
CA ILE A 244 13.01 -29.55 0.38
C ILE A 244 14.29 -30.28 -0.03
N LYS A 245 14.52 -30.38 -1.34
CA LYS A 245 15.73 -31.00 -1.89
C LYS A 245 16.99 -30.34 -1.30
N ASN A 246 17.93 -31.16 -0.84
CA ASN A 246 19.18 -30.79 -0.15
C ASN A 246 19.00 -30.17 1.26
N GLU A 247 17.78 -29.96 1.74
CA GLU A 247 17.52 -29.44 3.09
C GLU A 247 16.81 -30.45 4.01
N GLY A 248 16.14 -31.44 3.43
CA GLY A 248 15.35 -32.43 4.16
C GLY A 248 13.96 -31.92 4.56
N ASP A 249 13.42 -32.48 5.64
CA ASP A 249 12.13 -32.08 6.19
C ASP A 249 12.22 -30.71 6.88
N VAL A 250 11.36 -29.80 6.44
CA VAL A 250 11.12 -28.51 7.08
C VAL A 250 9.64 -28.36 7.44
N TYR A 251 9.33 -27.45 8.34
CA TYR A 251 8.01 -27.37 8.96
C TYR A 251 7.42 -25.97 8.89
N GLN A 252 6.09 -25.92 8.86
CA GLN A 252 5.28 -24.75 9.13
C GLN A 252 4.22 -25.09 10.17
N LEU A 253 3.74 -24.09 10.91
CA LEU A 253 2.61 -24.29 11.81
C LEU A 253 1.30 -24.31 11.02
N ASN A 254 0.33 -25.07 11.52
CA ASN A 254 -1.00 -25.11 10.92
C ASN A 254 -1.78 -23.82 11.20
N TYR A 255 -2.22 -23.12 10.15
CA TYR A 255 -3.00 -21.87 10.28
C TYR A 255 -4.31 -22.07 11.06
N ASN A 256 -4.98 -23.22 10.93
CA ASN A 256 -6.29 -23.45 11.51
C ASN A 256 -6.26 -23.90 12.98
N LYS A 257 -5.06 -24.18 13.53
CA LYS A 257 -4.90 -24.53 14.95
C LYS A 257 -4.89 -23.30 15.85
N TRP A 258 -4.70 -22.10 15.30
CA TRP A 258 -4.71 -20.86 16.05
C TRP A 258 -6.13 -20.45 16.47
N LEU A 259 -6.25 -19.98 17.70
CA LEU A 259 -7.48 -19.45 18.26
C LEU A 259 -7.44 -17.92 18.32
N PHE A 260 -8.50 -17.30 17.81
CA PHE A 260 -8.72 -15.86 17.83
C PHE A 260 -9.50 -15.50 19.11
N LYS A 261 -8.92 -14.66 19.98
CA LYS A 261 -9.48 -14.33 21.30
C LYS A 261 -9.65 -12.82 21.47
N ARG A 262 -10.80 -12.35 21.94
CA ARG A 262 -11.09 -10.93 22.22
C ARG A 262 -10.54 -10.44 23.56
N ASP A 263 -10.71 -11.24 24.61
CA ASP A 263 -10.47 -10.80 25.99
C ASP A 263 -9.35 -11.59 26.68
N LYS A 264 -8.11 -11.40 26.22
CA LYS A 264 -6.92 -11.95 26.91
C LYS A 264 -6.12 -10.84 27.58
N LYS A 265 -5.54 -11.17 28.74
CA LYS A 265 -4.59 -10.31 29.43
C LYS A 265 -3.36 -10.12 28.53
N ILE A 266 -3.09 -8.87 28.18
CA ILE A 266 -1.91 -8.48 27.41
C ILE A 266 -0.86 -7.96 28.39
N PHE A 267 0.39 -8.31 28.14
CA PHE A 267 1.54 -7.78 28.84
C PHE A 267 2.37 -6.94 27.88
N ARG A 268 2.96 -5.86 28.38
CA ARG A 268 3.87 -4.99 27.63
C ARG A 268 5.21 -4.95 28.34
N CYS A 269 6.29 -5.12 27.58
CA CYS A 269 7.63 -4.88 28.10
C CYS A 269 7.84 -3.39 28.38
N ASN A 270 8.29 -3.04 29.58
CA ASN A 270 8.58 -1.67 29.99
C ASN A 270 9.78 -1.04 29.24
N LYS A 271 10.64 -1.86 28.60
CA LYS A 271 11.83 -1.39 27.87
C LYS A 271 11.62 -1.31 26.36
N CYS A 272 11.27 -2.43 25.71
CA CYS A 272 11.14 -2.48 24.25
C CYS A 272 9.70 -2.28 23.73
N GLY A 273 8.71 -2.19 24.62
CA GLY A 273 7.30 -2.03 24.25
C GLY A 273 6.66 -3.28 23.62
N LYS A 274 7.36 -4.41 23.51
CA LYS A 274 6.81 -5.67 22.97
C LYS A 274 5.57 -6.08 23.76
N LYS A 275 4.47 -6.34 23.04
CA LYS A 275 3.25 -6.91 23.58
C LYS A 275 3.25 -8.44 23.41
N THR A 276 2.74 -9.15 24.41
CA THR A 276 2.55 -10.61 24.40
C THR A 276 1.41 -10.99 25.33
N THR A 277 0.79 -12.13 25.10
CA THR A 277 -0.22 -12.72 26.00
C THR A 277 0.39 -13.71 26.99
N ILE A 278 1.64 -14.11 26.78
CA ILE A 278 2.36 -15.08 27.60
C ILE A 278 3.35 -14.33 28.48
N ASN A 279 3.25 -14.54 29.79
CA ASN A 279 4.17 -13.98 30.75
C ASN A 279 4.78 -15.08 31.61
N ILE A 280 6.09 -15.30 31.43
CA ILE A 280 6.88 -16.26 32.20
C ILE A 280 7.81 -15.45 33.09
N ASN A 281 7.44 -15.30 34.36
CA ASN A 281 8.22 -14.59 35.40
C ASN A 281 8.68 -13.17 35.00
N GLY A 282 7.88 -12.46 34.20
CA GLY A 282 8.19 -11.11 33.73
C GLY A 282 9.20 -11.05 32.59
N VAL A 283 9.63 -12.17 32.00
CA VAL A 283 10.70 -12.18 30.99
C VAL A 283 10.20 -11.77 29.61
N CYS A 284 10.84 -10.77 29.00
CA CYS A 284 10.51 -10.31 27.65
C CYS A 284 11.03 -11.28 26.56
N PRO A 285 10.19 -11.69 25.58
CA PRO A 285 10.60 -12.58 24.49
C PRO A 285 11.43 -11.89 23.39
N SER A 286 11.53 -10.56 23.38
CA SER A 286 12.35 -9.85 22.38
C SER A 286 13.83 -10.17 22.55
N TYR A 287 14.52 -10.45 21.45
CA TYR A 287 15.93 -10.81 21.41
C TYR A 287 16.81 -9.75 22.10
N ARG A 288 17.65 -10.18 23.05
CA ARG A 288 18.58 -9.33 23.84
C ARG A 288 17.90 -8.22 24.64
N CYS A 289 16.58 -8.25 24.80
CA CYS A 289 15.87 -7.32 25.67
C CYS A 289 15.87 -7.84 27.11
N ASN A 290 16.31 -6.98 28.04
CA ASN A 290 16.34 -7.20 29.49
C ASN A 290 15.25 -6.39 30.24
N GLY A 291 14.21 -5.94 29.54
CA GLY A 291 13.04 -5.33 30.19
C GLY A 291 12.11 -6.37 30.82
N THR A 292 11.19 -5.88 31.65
CA THR A 292 10.22 -6.72 32.36
C THR A 292 8.83 -6.57 31.74
N LEU A 293 8.08 -7.67 31.67
CA LEU A 293 6.69 -7.69 31.23
C LEU A 293 5.76 -7.23 32.37
N GLU A 294 4.99 -6.18 32.10
CA GLU A 294 3.99 -5.62 33.00
C GLU A 294 2.61 -5.73 32.36
N LYS A 295 1.53 -5.72 33.16
CA LYS A 295 0.16 -5.74 32.63
C LYS A 295 -0.05 -4.51 31.73
N PHE A 296 -0.56 -4.72 30.52
CA PHE A 296 -0.83 -3.64 29.59
C PHE A 296 -2.24 -3.08 29.82
N ASN A 297 -2.34 -1.77 30.08
CA ASN A 297 -3.61 -1.04 30.01
C ASN A 297 -3.80 -0.49 28.59
N LYS A 298 -4.92 -0.84 27.95
CA LYS A 298 -5.29 -0.39 26.60
C LYS A 298 -5.54 1.12 26.53
N GLU A 299 -6.02 1.73 27.61
CA GLU A 299 -6.39 3.16 27.69
C GLU A 299 -5.17 4.09 27.53
N VAL A 300 -3.98 3.63 27.87
CA VAL A 300 -2.72 4.40 27.81
C VAL A 300 -1.96 4.15 26.49
N SER A 301 -2.61 3.53 25.51
CA SER A 301 -1.98 3.22 24.21
C SER A 301 -1.85 4.48 23.34
N ARG A 302 -0.68 4.70 22.73
CA ARG A 302 -0.51 5.72 21.67
C ARG A 302 -1.33 5.42 20.40
N TYR A 303 -1.96 4.26 20.33
CA TYR A 303 -2.73 3.77 19.21
C TYR A 303 -4.24 3.66 19.51
N THR A 304 -4.72 4.37 20.55
CA THR A 304 -6.16 4.44 20.88
C THR A 304 -7.00 4.82 19.68
N TYR A 305 -6.56 5.81 18.88
CA TYR A 305 -7.20 6.18 17.60
C TYR A 305 -7.54 4.98 16.71
N TYR A 306 -6.62 4.02 16.54
CA TYR A 306 -6.87 2.84 15.71
C TYR A 306 -7.86 1.89 16.37
N SER A 307 -7.75 1.68 17.67
CA SER A 307 -8.72 0.90 18.44
C SER A 307 -10.13 1.48 18.28
N ASP A 308 -10.26 2.80 18.40
CA ASP A 308 -11.55 3.49 18.30
C ASP A 308 -12.12 3.36 16.89
N ILE A 309 -11.28 3.52 15.85
CA ILE A 309 -11.71 3.29 14.46
C ILE A 309 -12.19 1.86 14.27
N TYR A 310 -11.40 0.85 14.66
CA TYR A 310 -11.78 -0.54 14.36
C TYR A 310 -13.04 -0.99 15.09
N ASN A 311 -13.38 -0.38 16.22
CA ASN A 311 -14.63 -0.66 16.92
C ASN A 311 -15.83 0.11 16.32
N ASN A 312 -15.62 1.35 15.85
CA ASN A 312 -16.71 2.28 15.55
C ASN A 312 -16.86 2.65 14.06
N ILE A 313 -15.93 2.26 13.19
CA ILE A 313 -16.01 2.58 11.76
C ILE A 313 -17.28 1.97 11.17
N LYS A 314 -18.04 2.79 10.44
CA LYS A 314 -19.17 2.32 9.66
C LYS A 314 -18.66 1.50 8.48
N LYS A 315 -19.30 0.36 8.20
CA LYS A 315 -18.93 -0.54 7.10
C LYS A 315 -19.43 0.00 5.76
N ILE A 316 -18.87 1.14 5.33
CA ILE A 316 -19.21 1.81 4.08
C ILE A 316 -18.08 1.51 3.09
N PRO A 317 -18.32 0.79 1.99
CA PRO A 317 -17.28 0.53 1.01
C PRO A 317 -16.73 1.83 0.39
N MET A 318 -15.40 1.91 0.27
CA MET A 318 -14.72 3.00 -0.42
C MET A 318 -13.73 2.42 -1.41
N LYS A 319 -14.00 2.64 -2.70
CA LYS A 319 -13.14 2.28 -3.83
C LYS A 319 -12.54 3.56 -4.38
N ILE A 320 -11.21 3.69 -4.24
CA ILE A 320 -10.50 4.91 -4.64
C ILE A 320 -9.59 4.63 -5.84
N LYS A 321 -9.73 5.41 -6.91
CA LYS A 321 -8.84 5.36 -8.07
C LYS A 321 -8.17 6.70 -8.32
N GLU A 322 -6.99 6.68 -8.93
CA GLU A 322 -6.35 7.90 -9.41
C GLU A 322 -6.94 8.33 -10.75
N HIS A 323 -6.91 9.63 -11.03
CA HIS A 323 -7.15 10.14 -12.37
C HIS A 323 -6.19 11.27 -12.67
N THR A 324 -5.01 10.93 -13.20
CA THR A 324 -3.95 11.88 -13.53
C THR A 324 -3.60 11.81 -15.01
N ALA A 325 -2.91 12.82 -15.55
CA ALA A 325 -2.44 12.82 -16.93
C ALA A 325 -1.33 11.79 -17.21
N GLN A 326 -1.02 10.91 -16.24
CA GLN A 326 -0.08 9.80 -16.39
C GLN A 326 -0.78 8.50 -16.80
N LEU A 327 -2.11 8.42 -16.67
CA LEU A 327 -2.89 7.28 -17.12
C LEU A 327 -2.99 7.26 -18.65
N SER A 328 -3.07 6.06 -19.23
CA SER A 328 -3.43 5.92 -20.64
C SER A 328 -4.86 6.39 -20.87
N THR A 329 -5.17 6.89 -22.07
CA THR A 329 -6.51 7.38 -22.42
C THR A 329 -7.58 6.33 -22.18
N GLN A 330 -7.30 5.08 -22.55
CA GLN A 330 -8.21 3.95 -22.33
C GLN A 330 -8.49 3.74 -20.84
N HIS A 331 -7.45 3.66 -20.01
CA HIS A 331 -7.63 3.40 -18.58
C HIS A 331 -8.31 4.58 -17.85
N ALA A 332 -7.98 5.82 -18.22
CA ALA A 332 -8.65 7.00 -17.72
C ALA A 332 -10.17 6.96 -18.01
N SER A 333 -10.56 6.55 -19.22
CA SER A 333 -11.96 6.38 -19.62
C SER A 333 -12.66 5.28 -18.84
N GLU A 334 -11.99 4.14 -18.58
CA GLU A 334 -12.53 3.04 -17.77
C GLU A 334 -12.79 3.49 -16.32
N VAL A 335 -11.82 4.17 -15.71
CA VAL A 335 -11.93 4.71 -14.34
C VAL A 335 -13.05 5.74 -14.26
N GLN A 336 -13.16 6.64 -15.24
CA GLN A 336 -14.24 7.61 -15.31
C GLN A 336 -15.61 6.93 -15.40
N SER A 337 -15.78 5.94 -16.30
CA SER A 337 -17.05 5.20 -16.43
C SER A 337 -17.40 4.46 -15.14
N SER A 338 -16.42 3.85 -14.48
CA SER A 338 -16.60 3.18 -13.19
C SER A 338 -17.04 4.17 -12.10
N PHE A 339 -16.51 5.39 -12.12
CA PHE A 339 -16.92 6.45 -11.21
C PHE A 339 -18.33 6.97 -11.51
N GLU A 340 -18.71 7.11 -12.78
CA GLU A 340 -20.06 7.49 -13.21
C GLU A 340 -21.10 6.46 -12.76
N LYS A 341 -20.80 5.16 -12.89
CA LYS A 341 -21.64 4.04 -12.42
C LYS A 341 -21.68 3.89 -10.89
N GLY A 342 -20.77 4.52 -10.15
CA GLY A 342 -20.67 4.42 -8.69
C GLY A 342 -19.89 3.19 -8.20
N GLU A 343 -19.27 2.42 -9.10
CA GLU A 343 -18.36 1.32 -8.77
C GLU A 343 -17.07 1.85 -8.11
N VAL A 344 -16.62 3.03 -8.55
CA VAL A 344 -15.61 3.85 -7.87
C VAL A 344 -16.35 5.04 -7.25
N ASN A 345 -16.14 5.32 -5.97
CA ASN A 345 -16.81 6.43 -5.30
C ASN A 345 -15.87 7.57 -4.92
N ILE A 346 -14.55 7.40 -5.10
CA ILE A 346 -13.57 8.45 -4.87
C ILE A 346 -12.57 8.49 -6.01
N LEU A 347 -12.41 9.67 -6.62
CA LEU A 347 -11.31 9.91 -7.55
C LEU A 347 -10.29 10.86 -6.94
N SER A 348 -9.03 10.42 -6.94
CA SER A 348 -7.88 11.25 -6.60
C SER A 348 -7.32 11.86 -7.87
N CYS A 349 -7.62 13.14 -8.09
CA CYS A 349 -7.32 13.84 -9.33
C CYS A 349 -6.22 14.89 -9.16
N SER A 350 -5.60 15.21 -10.30
CA SER A 350 -4.80 16.43 -10.44
C SER A 350 -5.62 17.53 -11.12
N THR A 351 -5.00 18.38 -11.95
CA THR A 351 -5.72 19.39 -12.76
C THR A 351 -6.57 18.77 -13.88
N THR A 352 -6.47 17.46 -14.11
CA THR A 352 -7.22 16.68 -15.11
C THR A 352 -8.75 16.80 -14.97
N PHE A 353 -9.25 16.97 -13.75
CA PHE A 353 -10.68 17.13 -13.47
C PHE A 353 -11.06 18.57 -13.12
N GLU A 354 -10.10 19.48 -13.22
CA GLU A 354 -10.34 20.91 -13.00
C GLU A 354 -11.14 21.51 -14.15
N MET A 355 -10.83 21.11 -15.39
CA MET A 355 -11.47 21.61 -16.61
C MET A 355 -11.98 20.48 -17.51
N GLY A 356 -13.15 20.67 -18.13
CA GLY A 356 -13.56 19.92 -19.33
C GLY A 356 -14.22 18.53 -19.18
N VAL A 357 -14.30 17.96 -17.97
CA VAL A 357 -14.99 16.67 -17.75
C VAL A 357 -16.29 16.89 -16.96
N ASP A 358 -17.42 16.40 -17.47
CA ASP A 358 -18.68 16.36 -16.73
C ASP A 358 -18.80 15.02 -16.01
N VAL A 359 -18.73 15.06 -14.68
CA VAL A 359 -18.82 13.86 -13.82
C VAL A 359 -20.12 13.85 -13.02
N GLY A 360 -21.11 14.60 -13.50
CA GLY A 360 -22.38 14.79 -12.82
C GLY A 360 -22.25 15.65 -11.56
N SER A 361 -23.29 15.64 -10.74
CA SER A 361 -23.33 16.37 -9.47
C SER A 361 -22.64 15.60 -8.37
N LEU A 362 -21.64 16.22 -7.74
CA LEU A 362 -20.97 15.68 -6.56
C LEU A 362 -21.52 16.34 -5.30
N GLU A 363 -21.54 15.60 -4.21
CA GLU A 363 -21.91 16.12 -2.89
C GLU A 363 -20.71 16.79 -2.21
N ALA A 364 -19.50 16.23 -2.41
CA ALA A 364 -18.31 16.67 -1.73
C ALA A 364 -17.08 16.78 -2.63
N VAL A 365 -16.23 17.76 -2.31
CA VAL A 365 -14.90 17.96 -2.89
C VAL A 365 -13.88 18.10 -1.76
N PHE A 366 -12.77 17.37 -1.86
CA PHE A 366 -11.64 17.44 -0.95
C PHE A 366 -10.41 18.01 -1.65
N LEU A 367 -9.97 19.20 -1.25
CA LEU A 367 -8.74 19.81 -1.73
C LEU A 367 -7.60 19.44 -0.77
N ARG A 368 -6.61 18.68 -1.24
CA ARG A 368 -5.52 18.14 -0.40
C ARG A 368 -4.38 19.12 -0.12
N ASN A 369 -4.47 20.29 -0.74
CA ASN A 369 -3.63 21.45 -0.50
C ASN A 369 -4.45 22.68 -0.91
N ILE A 370 -3.99 23.86 -0.51
CA ILE A 370 -4.59 25.09 -1.01
C ILE A 370 -4.28 25.22 -2.50
N PRO A 371 -5.30 25.39 -3.38
CA PRO A 371 -5.08 25.58 -4.81
C PRO A 371 -4.22 26.82 -5.11
N PRO A 372 -3.42 26.82 -6.19
CA PRO A 372 -2.42 27.87 -6.44
C PRO A 372 -3.02 29.27 -6.60
N GLU A 373 -4.20 29.35 -7.23
CA GLU A 373 -4.92 30.59 -7.46
C GLU A 373 -6.42 30.43 -7.13
N THR A 374 -7.09 31.56 -6.91
CA THR A 374 -8.54 31.64 -6.69
C THR A 374 -9.33 30.99 -7.83
N ALA A 375 -8.89 31.16 -9.07
CA ALA A 375 -9.54 30.53 -10.22
C ALA A 375 -9.55 29.00 -10.10
N ASN A 376 -8.44 28.39 -9.68
CA ASN A 376 -8.35 26.95 -9.47
C ASN A 376 -9.27 26.50 -8.33
N TYR A 377 -9.32 27.27 -7.23
CA TYR A 377 -10.22 26.99 -6.12
C TYR A 377 -11.69 26.98 -6.56
N ILE A 378 -12.15 28.04 -7.23
CA ILE A 378 -13.54 28.17 -7.69
C ILE A 378 -13.90 27.05 -8.67
N GLN A 379 -13.02 26.72 -9.62
CA GLN A 379 -13.25 25.64 -10.58
C GLN A 379 -13.37 24.27 -9.91
N ARG A 380 -12.50 23.98 -8.93
CA ARG A 380 -12.51 22.70 -8.20
C ARG A 380 -13.69 22.62 -7.22
N ALA A 381 -13.95 23.69 -6.47
CA ALA A 381 -15.07 23.78 -5.52
C ALA A 381 -16.42 23.70 -6.23
N GLY A 382 -16.55 24.34 -7.40
CA GLY A 382 -17.75 24.32 -8.26
C GLY A 382 -18.06 22.96 -8.91
N ARG A 383 -17.28 21.91 -8.59
CA ARG A 383 -17.62 20.52 -8.92
C ARG A 383 -18.63 19.93 -7.94
N ALA A 384 -18.69 20.41 -6.71
CA ALA A 384 -19.73 20.04 -5.75
C ALA A 384 -21.01 20.88 -5.96
N GLY A 385 -22.18 20.33 -5.60
CA GLY A 385 -23.43 21.09 -5.47
C GLY A 385 -24.13 21.48 -6.77
N ARG A 386 -23.95 20.73 -7.86
CA ARG A 386 -24.62 21.03 -9.15
C ARG A 386 -26.13 20.70 -9.19
N ARG A 387 -26.68 20.01 -8.18
CA ARG A 387 -28.12 19.73 -8.05
C ARG A 387 -28.73 20.58 -6.94
N THR A 388 -29.95 21.06 -7.16
CA THR A 388 -30.72 21.92 -6.23
C THR A 388 -31.06 21.27 -4.89
N GLU A 389 -30.87 19.96 -4.75
CA GLU A 389 -31.31 19.18 -3.58
C GLU A 389 -30.17 18.78 -2.62
N SER A 390 -28.89 19.05 -2.94
CA SER A 390 -27.77 18.67 -2.08
C SER A 390 -26.89 19.86 -1.68
N THR A 391 -26.56 19.94 -0.39
CA THR A 391 -25.62 20.94 0.13
C THR A 391 -24.20 20.55 -0.28
N ALA A 392 -23.51 21.43 -1.01
CA ALA A 392 -22.11 21.21 -1.37
C ALA A 392 -21.19 21.25 -0.15
N TYR A 393 -20.36 20.23 0.02
CA TYR A 393 -19.33 20.22 1.06
C TYR A 393 -17.92 20.29 0.46
N ILE A 394 -17.20 21.37 0.74
CA ILE A 394 -15.82 21.57 0.26
C ILE A 394 -14.88 21.58 1.46
N LEU A 395 -13.99 20.60 1.54
CA LEU A 395 -12.95 20.53 2.55
C LEU A 395 -11.59 20.87 1.95
N THR A 396 -10.90 21.88 2.50
CA THR A 396 -9.53 22.23 2.09
C THR A 396 -8.54 21.92 3.20
N TYR A 397 -7.58 21.05 2.91
CA TYR A 397 -6.48 20.76 3.81
C TYR A 397 -5.26 21.64 3.50
N ALA A 398 -4.94 22.56 4.41
CA ALA A 398 -3.76 23.41 4.28
C ALA A 398 -2.49 22.68 4.75
N LYS A 399 -1.50 22.55 3.88
CA LYS A 399 -0.18 22.01 4.24
C LYS A 399 0.64 23.07 4.98
N ARG A 400 1.78 22.66 5.55
CA ARG A 400 2.75 23.57 6.20
C ARG A 400 3.65 24.32 5.20
N ARG A 401 3.09 24.76 4.07
CA ARG A 401 3.79 25.57 3.05
C ARG A 401 3.41 27.04 3.24
N SER A 402 4.30 27.98 2.91
CA SER A 402 4.03 29.42 3.11
C SER A 402 2.75 29.88 2.41
N HIS A 403 2.52 29.41 1.19
CA HIS A 403 1.30 29.66 0.42
C HIS A 403 0.04 29.15 1.16
N ASP A 404 0.06 27.88 1.58
CA ASP A 404 -1.07 27.27 2.29
C ASP A 404 -1.33 27.94 3.65
N LEU A 405 -0.28 28.30 4.40
CA LEU A 405 -0.44 28.99 5.68
C LEU A 405 -1.01 30.40 5.52
N TYR A 406 -0.61 31.11 4.46
CA TYR A 406 -1.13 32.45 4.16
C TYR A 406 -2.65 32.43 3.95
N TYR A 407 -3.15 31.51 3.12
CA TYR A 407 -4.59 31.38 2.86
C TYR A 407 -5.35 30.65 3.98
N PHE A 408 -4.69 29.80 4.77
CA PHE A 408 -5.29 29.23 5.98
C PHE A 408 -5.63 30.33 7.01
N GLN A 409 -4.75 31.33 7.14
CA GLN A 409 -4.99 32.48 8.01
C GLN A 409 -5.96 33.50 7.41
N ARG A 410 -6.19 33.46 6.09
CA ARG A 410 -6.98 34.44 5.31
C ARG A 410 -7.81 33.74 4.22
N PRO A 411 -8.73 32.83 4.60
CA PRO A 411 -9.47 32.02 3.63
C PRO A 411 -10.33 32.87 2.68
N GLU A 412 -10.81 34.02 3.12
CA GLU A 412 -11.59 34.98 2.32
C GLU A 412 -10.85 35.43 1.05
N ARG A 413 -9.51 35.55 1.11
CA ARG A 413 -8.71 35.95 -0.06
C ARG A 413 -8.66 34.89 -1.15
N LEU A 414 -8.84 33.62 -0.78
CA LEU A 414 -8.92 32.53 -1.73
C LEU A 414 -10.33 32.39 -2.30
N ILE A 415 -11.35 32.53 -1.44
CA ILE A 415 -12.76 32.29 -1.78
C ILE A 415 -13.35 33.46 -2.59
N ASP A 416 -13.12 34.70 -2.14
CA ASP A 416 -13.59 35.95 -2.78
C ASP A 416 -12.47 36.67 -3.56
N GLY A 417 -11.36 35.97 -3.81
CA GLY A 417 -10.22 36.54 -4.52
C GLY A 417 -10.54 36.96 -5.96
N LYS A 418 -9.85 37.98 -6.45
CA LYS A 418 -10.01 38.44 -7.85
C LYS A 418 -9.34 37.48 -8.82
N ILE A 419 -10.11 36.94 -9.76
CA ILE A 419 -9.59 36.19 -10.90
C ILE A 419 -8.97 37.18 -11.88
N LYS A 420 -7.69 37.02 -12.21
CA LYS A 420 -7.02 37.82 -13.24
C LYS A 420 -7.49 37.36 -14.62
N ALA A 421 -7.71 38.31 -15.54
CA ALA A 421 -7.95 37.97 -16.93
C ALA A 421 -6.72 37.25 -17.50
N PRO A 422 -6.91 36.17 -18.29
CA PRO A 422 -5.79 35.50 -18.96
C PRO A 422 -5.13 36.48 -19.92
N TYR A 423 -3.80 36.49 -19.93
CA TYR A 423 -2.98 37.29 -20.83
C TYR A 423 -2.22 36.36 -21.78
N ILE A 424 -2.22 36.70 -23.07
CA ILE A 424 -1.50 35.96 -24.11
C ILE A 424 -0.28 36.78 -24.49
N GLU A 425 0.92 36.27 -24.18
CA GLU A 425 2.17 36.86 -24.63
C GLU A 425 2.39 36.55 -26.12
N ARG A 426 2.32 37.58 -26.96
CA ARG A 426 2.47 37.43 -28.42
C ARG A 426 3.93 37.49 -28.88
N ASN A 427 4.80 38.15 -28.11
CA ASN A 427 6.20 38.39 -28.47
C ASN A 427 7.17 37.36 -27.86
N ASN A 428 6.74 36.11 -27.70
CA ASN A 428 7.59 35.04 -27.19
C ASN A 428 8.46 34.43 -28.31
N GLU A 429 9.74 34.82 -28.36
CA GLU A 429 10.72 34.36 -29.36
C GLU A 429 10.71 32.82 -29.54
N LYS A 430 10.69 32.06 -28.43
CA LYS A 430 10.77 30.59 -28.50
C LYS A 430 9.53 29.96 -29.13
N ILE A 431 8.35 30.47 -28.81
CA ILE A 431 7.09 29.99 -29.38
C ILE A 431 7.01 30.41 -30.85
N ALA A 432 7.33 31.68 -31.13
CA ALA A 432 7.37 32.22 -32.49
C ALA A 432 8.28 31.40 -33.40
N PHE A 433 9.50 31.10 -32.98
CA PHE A 433 10.45 30.30 -33.75
C PHE A 433 9.93 28.87 -34.00
N ARG A 434 9.30 28.22 -33.02
CA ARG A 434 8.65 26.91 -33.22
C ARG A 434 7.58 26.97 -34.30
N HIS A 435 6.74 28.01 -34.29
CA HIS A 435 5.74 28.22 -35.34
C HIS A 435 6.39 28.48 -36.71
N MET A 436 7.48 29.24 -36.78
CA MET A 436 8.25 29.43 -38.02
C MET A 436 8.73 28.09 -38.58
N CYS A 437 9.33 27.24 -37.74
CA CYS A 437 9.75 25.89 -38.14
C CYS A 437 8.57 25.07 -38.66
N SER A 438 7.43 25.07 -37.96
CA SER A 438 6.24 24.36 -38.41
C SER A 438 5.73 24.83 -39.78
N VAL A 439 5.77 26.13 -40.07
CA VAL A 439 5.40 26.69 -41.39
C VAL A 439 6.33 26.15 -42.47
N VAL A 440 7.64 26.17 -42.22
CA VAL A 440 8.66 25.68 -43.17
C VAL A 440 8.52 24.18 -43.41
N PHE A 441 8.41 23.37 -42.36
CA PHE A 441 8.26 21.93 -42.48
C PHE A 441 6.92 21.56 -43.13
N SER A 442 5.83 22.27 -42.83
CA SER A 442 4.53 22.05 -43.50
C SER A 442 4.57 22.42 -44.98
N TRP A 443 5.30 23.47 -45.35
CA TRP A 443 5.54 23.82 -46.74
C TRP A 443 6.35 22.75 -47.47
N LEU A 444 7.46 22.28 -46.88
CA LEU A 444 8.28 21.22 -47.46
C LEU A 444 7.50 19.90 -47.56
N PHE A 445 6.72 19.53 -46.54
CA PHE A 445 5.89 18.33 -46.54
C PHE A 445 4.90 18.31 -47.70
N ARG A 446 4.27 19.46 -48.02
CA ARG A 446 3.36 19.58 -49.17
C ARG A 446 4.08 19.49 -50.51
N LYS A 447 5.33 19.96 -50.58
CA LYS A 447 6.14 19.95 -51.80
C LYS A 447 6.77 18.58 -52.07
N ASP A 448 7.25 17.92 -51.01
CA ASP A 448 7.98 16.65 -51.09
C ASP A 448 7.76 15.81 -49.82
N SER A 449 6.63 15.11 -49.78
CA SER A 449 6.20 14.31 -48.62
C SER A 449 7.14 13.15 -48.30
N LYS A 450 7.99 12.73 -49.25
CA LYS A 450 8.91 11.60 -49.10
C LYS A 450 9.87 11.78 -47.93
N TYR A 451 10.29 13.02 -47.65
CA TYR A 451 11.16 13.36 -46.51
C TYR A 451 10.52 13.10 -45.14
N PHE A 452 9.21 12.82 -45.08
CA PHE A 452 8.46 12.66 -43.83
C PHE A 452 7.87 11.25 -43.68
N GLU A 453 8.20 10.31 -44.57
CA GLU A 453 7.74 8.92 -44.49
C GLU A 453 8.45 8.14 -43.37
N ASN A 454 9.75 8.33 -43.20
CA ASN A 454 10.55 7.73 -42.14
C ASN A 454 11.85 8.51 -41.87
N VAL A 455 12.52 8.16 -40.77
CA VAL A 455 13.77 8.81 -40.33
C VAL A 455 14.90 8.63 -41.35
N GLU A 456 14.96 7.51 -42.07
CA GLU A 456 15.99 7.25 -43.08
C GLU A 456 15.89 8.20 -44.29
N MET A 457 14.67 8.48 -44.73
CA MET A 457 14.39 9.40 -45.82
C MET A 457 14.62 10.86 -45.39
N MET A 458 14.27 11.21 -44.15
CA MET A 458 14.47 12.56 -43.60
C MET A 458 15.95 12.91 -43.49
N PHE A 459 16.78 12.01 -42.95
CA PHE A 459 18.21 12.28 -42.72
C PHE A 459 19.13 11.72 -43.82
N ALA A 460 18.55 11.18 -44.89
CA ALA A 460 19.25 10.60 -46.02
C ALA A 460 20.34 9.58 -45.64
N PHE A 461 19.98 8.61 -44.80
CA PHE A 461 20.84 7.45 -44.53
C PHE A 461 20.99 6.52 -45.75
N ASN A 462 20.19 6.75 -46.80
CA ASN A 462 20.27 6.12 -48.11
C ASN A 462 20.98 7.04 -49.12
N LYS A 463 21.93 6.49 -49.92
CA LYS A 463 22.75 7.22 -50.91
C LYS A 463 21.97 7.93 -52.03
N ASN A 464 20.67 7.69 -52.15
CA ASN A 464 19.81 8.23 -53.21
C ASN A 464 19.15 9.58 -52.86
N PHE A 465 19.32 10.11 -51.64
CA PHE A 465 18.70 11.36 -51.21
C PHE A 465 19.73 12.29 -50.54
N ILE A 466 19.43 13.59 -50.50
CA ILE A 466 20.17 14.56 -49.68
C ILE A 466 19.46 14.69 -48.34
N SER A 467 20.18 15.03 -47.28
CA SER A 467 19.59 15.20 -45.95
C SER A 467 18.63 16.41 -45.92
N ILE A 468 17.62 16.37 -45.03
CA ILE A 468 16.60 17.42 -44.96
C ILE A 468 17.17 18.81 -44.72
N ASP A 469 18.28 18.95 -43.99
CA ASP A 469 18.97 20.23 -43.79
C ASP A 469 19.53 20.77 -45.12
N LYS A 470 20.12 19.92 -45.96
CA LYS A 470 20.60 20.29 -47.31
C LYS A 470 19.45 20.61 -48.24
N LYS A 471 18.36 19.84 -48.17
CA LYS A 471 17.14 20.09 -48.95
C LYS A 471 16.52 21.43 -48.56
N LEU A 472 16.34 21.69 -47.27
CA LEU A 472 15.85 22.97 -46.76
C LEU A 472 16.76 24.12 -47.19
N ARG A 473 18.08 23.95 -47.11
CA ARG A 473 19.05 24.96 -47.58
C ARG A 473 18.86 25.28 -49.06
N GLN A 474 18.72 24.27 -49.91
CA GLN A 474 18.46 24.46 -51.35
C GLN A 474 17.13 25.18 -51.59
N GLU A 475 16.06 24.71 -50.96
CA GLU A 475 14.70 25.22 -51.22
C GLU A 475 14.49 26.63 -50.65
N LEU A 476 15.01 26.92 -49.47
CA LEU A 476 14.87 28.23 -48.82
C LEU A 476 15.81 29.27 -49.42
N SER A 477 16.90 28.87 -50.10
CA SER A 477 17.76 29.81 -50.85
C SER A 477 17.02 30.53 -51.97
N LEU A 478 15.96 29.92 -52.51
CA LEU A 478 15.07 30.50 -53.52
C LEU A 478 14.09 31.53 -52.95
N ARG A 479 14.08 31.74 -51.63
CA ARG A 479 13.22 32.70 -50.91
C ARG A 479 11.74 32.62 -51.32
N PRO A 480 11.08 31.45 -51.17
CA PRO A 480 9.71 31.27 -51.61
C PRO A 480 8.76 32.29 -50.97
N ALA A 481 8.05 33.05 -51.81
CA ALA A 481 7.16 34.15 -51.40
C ALA A 481 6.03 33.68 -50.46
N GLU A 482 5.59 32.43 -50.59
CA GLU A 482 4.56 31.82 -49.74
C GLU A 482 4.98 31.70 -48.29
N ILE A 483 6.25 31.32 -48.04
CA ILE A 483 6.81 31.23 -46.68
C ILE A 483 6.92 32.64 -46.11
N LEU A 484 7.50 33.58 -46.87
CA LEU A 484 7.62 34.98 -46.42
C LEU A 484 6.27 35.59 -46.04
N LYS A 485 5.25 35.41 -46.90
CA LYS A 485 3.88 35.85 -46.64
C LYS A 485 3.30 35.19 -45.38
N SER A 486 3.49 33.88 -45.22
CA SER A 486 2.98 33.16 -44.05
C SER A 486 3.65 33.62 -42.76
N LEU A 487 4.98 33.80 -42.76
CA LEU A 487 5.73 34.27 -41.60
C LEU A 487 5.35 35.70 -41.22
N LYS A 488 5.15 36.60 -42.19
CA LYS A 488 4.66 37.97 -41.93
C LYS A 488 3.23 38.01 -41.39
N ASN A 489 2.40 37.03 -41.72
CA ASN A 489 1.03 36.95 -41.20
C ASN A 489 0.96 36.46 -39.75
N ILE A 490 1.90 35.61 -39.32
CA ILE A 490 1.86 35.00 -37.98
C ILE A 490 2.75 35.71 -36.94
N LEU A 491 3.77 36.45 -37.39
CA LEU A 491 4.71 37.15 -36.52
C LEU A 491 4.37 38.63 -36.42
N ASP A 492 4.41 39.18 -35.22
CA ASP A 492 4.31 40.61 -35.00
C ASP A 492 5.57 41.35 -35.50
N VAL A 493 5.46 42.65 -35.77
CA VAL A 493 6.51 43.47 -36.42
C VAL A 493 7.85 43.39 -35.69
N GLU A 494 7.83 43.34 -34.35
CA GLU A 494 9.05 43.21 -33.54
C GLU A 494 9.75 41.86 -33.77
N LEU A 495 8.99 40.76 -33.80
CA LEU A 495 9.52 39.43 -34.08
C LEU A 495 10.02 39.31 -35.53
N GLN A 496 9.35 39.96 -36.48
CA GLN A 496 9.81 40.00 -37.87
C GLN A 496 11.19 40.66 -38.00
N LYS A 497 11.44 41.74 -37.25
CA LYS A 497 12.74 42.39 -37.18
C LYS A 497 13.77 41.53 -36.44
N LEU A 498 13.38 40.92 -35.33
CA LEU A 498 14.26 40.08 -34.51
C LEU A 498 14.79 38.87 -35.29
N PHE A 499 13.91 38.18 -36.02
CA PHE A 499 14.29 37.06 -36.89
C PHE A 499 14.76 37.51 -38.26
N ASP A 500 14.76 38.82 -38.54
CA ASP A 500 15.22 39.38 -39.80
C ASP A 500 14.63 38.65 -41.03
N ILE A 501 13.29 38.53 -40.98
CA ILE A 501 12.49 37.69 -41.88
C ILE A 501 12.66 38.10 -43.34
N ASP A 502 12.80 39.40 -43.60
CA ASP A 502 12.94 39.96 -44.95
C ASP A 502 14.27 39.59 -45.62
N ASN A 503 15.34 39.47 -44.84
CA ASN A 503 16.67 39.15 -45.34
C ASN A 503 16.99 37.65 -45.30
N TRP A 504 16.08 36.83 -44.76
CA TRP A 504 16.20 35.37 -44.65
C TRP A 504 17.38 34.88 -43.81
N THR A 505 17.97 35.73 -42.96
CA THR A 505 19.15 35.38 -42.16
C THR A 505 18.83 34.35 -41.07
N TRP A 506 17.56 34.24 -40.65
CA TRP A 506 17.07 33.20 -39.73
C TRP A 506 17.25 31.77 -40.25
N VAL A 507 17.31 31.55 -41.57
CA VAL A 507 17.47 30.20 -42.14
C VAL A 507 18.80 29.61 -41.69
N GLU A 508 19.87 30.37 -41.82
CA GLU A 508 21.22 29.93 -41.46
C GLU A 508 21.51 30.10 -39.98
N SER A 509 21.09 31.22 -39.39
CA SER A 509 21.46 31.55 -38.01
C SER A 509 20.64 30.82 -36.94
N ARG A 510 19.43 30.34 -37.29
CA ARG A 510 18.49 29.73 -36.34
C ARG A 510 17.99 28.35 -36.77
N LEU A 511 17.58 28.17 -38.02
CA LEU A 511 16.95 26.91 -38.48
C LEU A 511 17.96 25.81 -38.78
N LEU A 512 19.05 26.14 -39.47
CA LEU A 512 20.04 25.18 -40.00
C LEU A 512 21.41 25.26 -39.31
N ASN A 513 21.49 25.94 -38.16
CA ASN A 513 22.69 26.08 -37.32
C ASN A 513 22.83 24.91 -36.36
#